data_AF-A0A4Y3I0C8-F1
#
_entry.id   AF-A0A4Y3I0C8-F1
#
_cell.length_a   1.000
_cell.length_b   1.000
_cell.length_c   1.000
_cell.angle_alpha   90.00
_cell.angle_beta   90.00
_cell.angle_gamma   90.00
#
_symmetry.space_group_name_H-M   'P 1'
#
loop_
_entity.id
_entity.type
_entity.pdbx_description
1 polymer ?
#
loop_
_entity_poly.entity_id
_entity_poly.type
_entity_poly.pdbx_seq_one_letter_code
_entity_poly.pdbx_strand_id
1 'polypeptide(L)'
;MSHKGSSGREYRRAKVLPRHFGHTAREVGLKIPELNALLQEFADTKDAVIDTVAQNLPTDINEEVRDPIFTGLNATASKTTAVS
;
A
#
# COMPACT_ATOMS: atom_id res chain seq x y z
N MET A 1 -11.47 1.75 -2.84
CA MET A 1 -11.52 3.17 -2.43
C MET A 1 -10.56 3.97 -3.32
N SER A 2 -10.90 5.22 -3.64
CA SER A 2 -10.19 6.07 -4.62
C SER A 2 -9.35 7.17 -3.95
N HIS A 3 -8.23 7.58 -4.54
CA HIS A 3 -7.38 8.66 -4.03
C HIS A 3 -7.47 9.92 -4.89
N LYS A 4 -7.14 11.10 -4.36
CA LYS A 4 -7.13 12.34 -5.15
C LYS A 4 -5.99 12.33 -6.18
N GLY A 5 -6.33 12.57 -7.46
CA GLY A 5 -5.37 12.74 -8.56
C GLY A 5 -5.26 14.21 -9.02
N SER A 6 -4.38 14.48 -10.00
CA SER A 6 -4.19 15.81 -10.61
C SER A 6 -5.45 16.34 -11.31
N SER A 7 -6.29 15.44 -11.85
CA SER A 7 -7.66 15.71 -12.27
C SER A 7 -8.57 14.63 -11.66
N GLY A 8 -9.60 15.04 -10.92
CA GLY A 8 -10.56 14.12 -10.31
C GLY A 8 -9.95 13.17 -9.25
N ARG A 9 -10.43 11.92 -9.23
CA ARG A 9 -9.94 10.84 -8.35
C ARG A 9 -9.26 9.75 -9.19
N GLU A 10 -8.19 9.16 -8.68
CA GLU A 10 -7.52 8.00 -9.24
C GLU A 10 -8.01 6.72 -8.54
N TYR A 11 -8.51 5.80 -9.36
CA TYR A 11 -9.10 4.53 -8.93
C TYR A 11 -8.18 3.35 -9.20
N ARG A 12 -7.18 3.52 -10.07
CA ARG A 12 -6.25 2.44 -10.40
C ARG A 12 -5.18 2.37 -9.34
N ARG A 13 -5.24 1.32 -8.49
CA ARG A 13 -4.23 1.02 -7.46
C ARG A 13 -2.79 1.13 -8.00
N ALA A 14 -2.55 0.64 -9.21
CA ALA A 14 -1.24 0.70 -9.87
C ALA A 14 -0.69 2.13 -10.08
N LYS A 15 -1.58 3.14 -10.15
CA LYS A 15 -1.26 4.56 -10.34
C LYS A 15 -1.36 5.38 -9.05
N VAL A 16 -1.72 4.77 -7.92
CA VAL A 16 -1.63 5.43 -6.62
C VAL A 16 -0.16 5.62 -6.28
N LEU A 17 0.19 6.84 -5.89
CA LEU A 17 1.56 7.31 -5.66
C LEU A 17 1.57 8.13 -4.37
N PRO A 18 2.74 8.35 -3.74
CA PRO A 18 2.88 9.06 -2.46
C PRO A 18 2.08 10.37 -2.38
N ARG A 19 2.17 11.20 -3.43
CA ARG A 19 1.42 12.47 -3.52
C ARG A 19 -0.09 12.32 -3.36
N HIS A 20 -0.67 11.22 -3.82
CA HIS A 20 -2.11 10.97 -3.74
C HIS A 20 -2.54 10.70 -2.29
N PHE A 21 -1.68 10.05 -1.50
CA PHE A 21 -1.86 9.90 -0.06
C PHE A 21 -1.77 11.27 0.65
N GLY A 22 -0.77 12.10 0.31
CA GLY A 22 -0.65 13.45 0.85
C GLY A 22 -1.85 14.36 0.57
N HIS A 23 -2.38 14.33 -0.66
CA HIS A 23 -3.60 15.07 -1.00
C HIS A 23 -4.80 14.57 -0.19
N THR A 24 -4.96 13.25 -0.07
CA THR A 24 -6.06 12.66 0.70
C THR A 24 -5.95 13.01 2.18
N ALA A 25 -4.74 12.94 2.77
CA ALA A 25 -4.48 13.29 4.17
C ALA A 25 -4.87 14.74 4.47
N ARG A 26 -4.50 15.69 3.59
CA ARG A 26 -4.89 17.10 3.73
C ARG A 26 -6.42 17.29 3.67
N GLU A 27 -7.13 16.55 2.82
CA GLU A 27 -8.60 16.63 2.72
C GLU A 27 -9.29 16.10 3.99
N VAL A 28 -8.75 15.06 4.63
CA VAL A 28 -9.35 14.44 5.82
C VAL A 28 -8.79 14.98 7.15
N GLY A 29 -7.88 15.95 7.10
CA GLY A 29 -7.27 16.57 8.29
C GLY A 29 -6.18 15.75 8.98
N LEU A 30 -5.66 14.70 8.33
CA LEU A 30 -4.52 13.92 8.83
C LEU A 30 -3.21 14.69 8.61
N LYS A 31 -2.35 14.78 9.64
CA LYS A 31 -1.08 15.51 9.50
C LYS A 31 -0.08 14.70 8.68
N ILE A 32 0.74 15.38 7.87
CA ILE A 32 1.75 14.73 7.02
C ILE A 32 2.76 13.88 7.83
N PRO A 33 3.23 14.29 9.03
CA PRO A 33 4.07 13.42 9.85
C PRO A 33 3.38 12.12 10.27
N GLU A 34 2.08 12.18 10.62
CA GLU A 34 1.28 11.00 10.99
C GLU A 34 1.09 10.08 9.78
N LEU A 35 0.81 10.64 8.60
CA LEU A 35 0.77 9.88 7.35
C LEU A 35 2.11 9.18 7.08
N ASN A 36 3.22 9.91 7.18
CA ASN A 36 4.54 9.35 6.89
C ASN A 36 4.91 8.22 7.88
N ALA A 37 4.54 8.35 9.15
CA ALA A 37 4.70 7.27 10.12
C ALA A 37 3.92 6.02 9.72
N LEU A 38 2.66 6.16 9.30
CA LEU A 38 1.83 5.04 8.83
C LEU A 38 2.39 4.38 7.56
N LEU A 39 2.86 5.18 6.61
CA LEU A 39 3.46 4.66 5.37
C LEU A 39 4.77 3.91 5.66
N GLN A 40 5.56 4.40 6.61
CA GLN A 40 6.79 3.75 7.05
C GLN A 40 6.49 2.43 7.78
N GLU A 41 5.58 2.45 8.74
CA GLU A 41 5.13 1.23 9.44
C GLU A 41 4.63 0.17 8.46
N PHE A 42 3.84 0.56 7.46
CA PHE A 42 3.38 -0.35 6.41
C PHE A 42 4.56 -0.94 5.60
N ALA A 43 5.54 -0.13 5.24
CA ALA A 43 6.72 -0.59 4.52
C ALA A 43 7.55 -1.58 5.34
N ASP A 44 7.70 -1.32 6.64
CA ASP A 44 8.53 -2.11 7.56
C ASP A 44 7.85 -3.42 7.98
N THR A 45 6.52 -3.45 8.09
CA THR A 45 5.77 -4.63 8.57
C THR A 45 5.38 -5.61 7.47
N LYS A 46 5.37 -5.19 6.20
CA LYS A 46 4.83 -6.00 5.09
C LYS A 46 5.45 -7.39 4.96
N ASP A 47 6.76 -7.50 5.13
CA ASP A 47 7.50 -8.73 4.84
C ASP A 47 7.17 -9.77 5.92
N ALA A 48 7.17 -9.34 7.19
CA ALA A 48 6.73 -10.18 8.31
C ALA A 48 5.27 -10.66 8.15
N VAL A 49 4.39 -9.81 7.62
CA VAL A 49 3.00 -10.20 7.34
C VAL A 49 2.92 -11.20 6.20
N ILE A 50 3.66 -10.99 5.09
CA ILE A 50 3.71 -11.95 3.97
C ILE A 50 4.19 -13.31 4.47
N ASP A 51 5.27 -13.35 5.24
CA ASP A 51 5.82 -14.59 5.78
C ASP A 51 4.84 -15.30 6.72
N THR A 52 4.20 -14.54 7.61
CA THR A 52 3.19 -15.09 8.53
C THR A 52 2.02 -15.67 7.75
N VAL A 53 1.50 -14.97 6.75
CA VAL A 53 0.39 -15.47 5.93
C VAL A 53 0.84 -16.70 5.14
N ALA A 54 2.01 -16.67 4.50
CA ALA A 54 2.53 -17.78 3.71
C ALA A 54 2.67 -19.06 4.54
N GLN A 55 3.10 -18.97 5.80
CA GLN A 55 3.22 -20.12 6.72
C GLN A 55 1.87 -20.70 7.15
N ASN A 56 0.80 -19.91 7.12
CA ASN A 56 -0.54 -20.33 7.53
C ASN A 56 -1.43 -20.76 6.34
N LEU A 57 -0.91 -20.72 5.11
CA LEU A 57 -1.67 -21.15 3.94
C LEU A 57 -1.74 -22.69 3.86
N PRO A 58 -2.87 -23.23 3.37
CA PRO A 58 -2.97 -24.64 3.02
C PRO A 58 -1.92 -25.05 1.98
N THR A 59 -1.48 -26.30 2.03
CA THR A 59 -0.49 -26.86 1.07
C THR A 59 -1.02 -26.97 -0.36
N ASP A 60 -2.34 -26.98 -0.54
CA ASP A 60 -3.06 -27.05 -1.82
C ASP A 60 -3.52 -25.69 -2.35
N ILE A 61 -2.99 -24.59 -1.77
CA ILE A 61 -3.33 -23.25 -2.22
C ILE A 61 -2.98 -23.04 -3.70
N ASN A 62 -3.84 -22.32 -4.42
CA ASN A 62 -3.55 -21.94 -5.79
C ASN A 62 -2.46 -20.85 -5.83
N GLU A 63 -1.24 -21.25 -6.20
CA GLU A 63 -0.09 -20.36 -6.29
C GLU A 63 -0.24 -19.28 -7.36
N GLU A 64 -0.97 -19.55 -8.44
CA GLU A 64 -1.28 -18.56 -9.48
C GLU A 64 -2.13 -17.40 -8.95
N VAL A 65 -2.81 -17.58 -7.83
CA VAL A 65 -3.56 -16.53 -7.13
C VAL A 65 -2.72 -15.92 -6.01
N ARG A 66 -2.02 -16.74 -5.22
CA ARG A 66 -1.19 -16.29 -4.09
C ARG A 66 -0.07 -15.35 -4.54
N ASP A 67 0.70 -15.75 -5.54
CA ASP A 67 1.95 -15.08 -5.90
C ASP A 67 1.73 -13.67 -6.47
N PRO A 68 0.71 -13.41 -7.32
CA PRO A 68 0.39 -12.05 -7.74
C PRO A 68 -0.06 -11.15 -6.60
N ILE A 69 -0.70 -11.68 -5.55
CA ILE A 69 -1.10 -10.90 -4.37
C ILE A 69 0.14 -10.43 -3.61
N PHE A 70 1.07 -11.35 -3.29
CA PHE A 70 2.31 -11.01 -2.58
C PHE A 70 3.18 -10.07 -3.41
N THR A 71 3.33 -10.34 -4.72
CA THR A 71 4.04 -9.47 -5.66
C THR A 71 3.42 -8.08 -5.69
N GLY A 72 2.08 -8.01 -5.79
CA GLY A 72 1.34 -6.75 -5.81
C GLY A 72 1.39 -5.98 -4.49
N LEU A 73 1.58 -6.64 -3.36
CA LEU A 73 1.78 -6.01 -2.06
C LEU A 73 3.18 -5.39 -1.98
N ASN A 74 4.21 -6.15 -2.34
CA ASN A 74 5.60 -5.67 -2.41
C ASN A 74 5.75 -4.47 -3.32
N ALA A 75 5.22 -4.55 -4.54
CA ALA A 75 5.26 -3.45 -5.51
C ALA A 75 4.52 -2.19 -5.02
N THR A 76 3.55 -2.33 -4.12
CA THR A 76 2.85 -1.18 -3.54
C THR A 76 3.66 -0.55 -2.42
N ALA A 77 4.25 -1.36 -1.55
CA ALA A 77 5.08 -0.85 -0.47
C ALA A 77 6.32 -0.11 -0.97
N SER A 78 6.98 -0.60 -2.02
CA SER A 78 8.11 0.09 -2.63
C SER A 78 7.75 1.47 -3.21
N LYS A 79 6.46 1.72 -3.47
CA LYS A 79 5.97 3.01 -3.98
C LYS A 79 5.56 3.97 -2.88
N THR A 80 5.28 3.49 -1.67
CA THR A 80 4.94 4.33 -0.51
C THR A 80 6.21 4.85 0.15
N THR A 81 6.83 5.85 -0.49
CA THR A 81 7.88 6.66 0.12
C THR A 81 7.27 7.81 0.92
N ALA A 82 8.06 8.42 1.80
CA ALA A 82 7.65 9.62 2.54
C ALA A 82 7.12 10.71 1.60
N VAL A 83 6.06 11.38 2.05
CA VAL A 83 5.37 12.46 1.34
C VAL A 83 5.86 13.81 1.87
N SER A 84 6.09 14.77 0.96
CA SER A 84 6.45 16.17 1.25
C SER A 84 5.22 17.09 1.40
#